data_AF-K2DTW3-F1
#
_entry.id   AF-K2DTW3-F1
#
_cell.length_a   1.000
_cell.length_b   1.000
_cell.length_c   1.000
_cell.angle_alpha   90.00
_cell.angle_beta   90.00
_cell.angle_gamma   90.00
#
_symmetry.space_group_name_H-M   'P 1'
#
loop_
_entity.id
_entity.type
_entity.pdbx_description
1 polymer ?
#
loop_
_entity_poly.entity_id
_entity_poly.type
_entity_poly.pdbx_seq_one_letter_code
_entity_poly.pdbx_strand_id
1 'polypeptide(L)'
;MIKCRHFSFIALLFFIVPNVALSALDVGSLKGDFNVTPTGQAHYSIPIDVPPGTANMAPALSIAYDSSSSNTRNGLLGMGFSLEGLTAITRCAATKRKTV
;
A
#
# COMPACT_ATOMS: atom_id res chain seq x y z
N MET A 1 -18.86 28.32 -44.44
CA MET A 1 -19.36 28.82 -43.15
C MET A 1 -20.08 27.68 -42.41
N ILE A 2 -19.33 26.73 -41.81
CA ILE A 2 -19.87 25.48 -41.20
C ILE A 2 -19.28 25.22 -39.78
N LYS A 3 -18.51 26.17 -39.23
CA LYS A 3 -17.83 26.04 -37.93
C LYS A 3 -18.58 26.84 -36.86
N CYS A 4 -19.35 26.17 -35.99
CA CYS A 4 -19.57 26.57 -34.58
C CYS A 4 -20.64 25.74 -33.84
N ARG A 5 -21.51 24.95 -34.50
CA ARG A 5 -22.61 24.25 -33.80
C ARG A 5 -22.33 22.79 -33.41
N HIS A 6 -21.23 22.21 -33.87
CA HIS A 6 -20.88 20.80 -33.60
C HIS A 6 -19.87 20.63 -32.44
N PHE A 7 -19.18 21.70 -32.05
CA PHE A 7 -18.17 21.67 -30.98
C PHE A 7 -18.79 21.64 -29.57
N SER A 8 -20.05 22.08 -29.44
CA SER A 8 -20.79 22.11 -28.17
C SER A 8 -21.37 20.76 -27.74
N PHE A 9 -21.57 19.81 -28.66
CA PHE A 9 -22.20 18.51 -28.35
C PHE A 9 -21.20 17.43 -27.94
N ILE A 10 -19.97 17.48 -28.44
CA ILE A 10 -18.91 16.51 -28.12
C ILE A 10 -18.36 16.70 -26.68
N ALA A 11 -18.45 17.92 -26.13
CA ALA A 11 -18.03 18.21 -24.75
C ALA A 11 -18.98 17.62 -23.68
N LEU A 12 -20.26 17.37 -24.00
CA LEU A 12 -21.23 16.83 -23.06
C LEU A 12 -21.15 15.30 -22.94
N LEU A 13 -20.74 14.61 -24.00
CA LEU A 13 -20.57 13.15 -24.02
C LEU A 13 -19.30 12.67 -23.31
N PHE A 14 -18.32 13.55 -23.09
CA PHE A 14 -17.06 13.19 -22.42
C PHE A 14 -17.16 13.28 -20.88
N PHE A 15 -18.22 13.90 -20.32
CA PHE A 15 -18.35 14.13 -18.88
C PHE A 15 -19.09 13.01 -18.11
N ILE A 16 -19.66 12.03 -18.81
CA ILE A 16 -20.47 10.95 -18.21
C ILE A 16 -19.76 9.59 -18.27
N VAL A 17 -18.50 9.52 -18.70
CA VAL A 17 -17.74 8.26 -18.61
C VAL A 17 -17.25 8.13 -17.17
N PRO A 18 -17.82 7.23 -16.33
CA PRO A 18 -17.19 6.92 -15.06
C PRO A 18 -15.80 6.37 -15.35
N ASN A 19 -14.81 6.87 -14.61
CA ASN A 19 -13.44 6.42 -14.70
C ASN A 19 -13.36 5.00 -14.10
N VAL A 20 -13.66 3.97 -14.89
CA VAL A 20 -13.59 2.58 -14.45
C VAL A 20 -12.13 2.14 -14.51
N ALA A 21 -11.44 2.17 -13.37
CA ALA A 21 -10.12 1.56 -13.24
C ALA A 21 -10.27 0.03 -13.30
N LEU A 22 -10.05 -0.55 -14.49
CA LEU A 22 -10.02 -2.00 -14.68
C LEU A 22 -8.61 -2.50 -14.34
N SER A 23 -8.40 -2.94 -13.11
CA SER A 23 -7.15 -3.60 -12.71
C SER A 23 -7.12 -5.01 -13.30
N ALA A 24 -6.50 -5.16 -14.46
CA ALA A 24 -6.17 -6.47 -15.02
C ALA A 24 -5.13 -7.14 -14.12
N LEU A 25 -5.45 -8.31 -13.57
CA LEU A 25 -4.47 -9.17 -12.92
C LEU A 25 -3.60 -9.79 -14.01
N ASP A 26 -2.43 -9.19 -14.25
CA ASP A 26 -1.39 -9.80 -15.07
C ASP A 26 -1.00 -11.15 -14.46
N VAL A 27 -0.95 -12.20 -15.28
CA VAL A 27 -0.75 -13.57 -14.82
C VAL A 27 0.66 -13.69 -14.26
N GLY A 28 0.79 -13.84 -12.94
CA GLY A 28 2.08 -13.86 -12.25
C GLY A 28 2.33 -12.67 -11.32
N SER A 29 1.43 -11.68 -11.28
CA SER A 29 1.45 -10.65 -10.24
C SER A 29 0.79 -11.16 -8.95
N LEU A 30 1.43 -10.90 -7.81
CA LEU A 30 0.81 -11.13 -6.51
C LEU A 30 -0.33 -10.12 -6.32
N LYS A 31 -1.46 -10.56 -5.75
CA LYS A 31 -2.50 -9.63 -5.31
C LYS A 31 -1.90 -8.71 -4.26
N GLY A 32 -1.73 -7.44 -4.60
CA GLY A 32 -1.21 -6.43 -3.69
C GLY A 32 -1.68 -5.04 -4.11
N ASP A 33 -1.83 -4.18 -3.12
CA ASP A 33 -2.29 -2.81 -3.29
C ASP A 33 -1.10 -1.87 -3.37
N PHE A 34 -0.99 -1.14 -4.48
CA PHE A 34 0.00 -0.09 -4.66
C PHE A 34 -0.62 1.28 -4.36
N ASN A 35 0.06 2.06 -3.53
CA ASN A 35 -0.33 3.42 -3.20
C ASN A 35 0.89 4.34 -3.12
N VAL A 36 0.71 5.63 -3.43
CA VAL A 36 1.72 6.65 -3.19
C VAL A 36 1.28 7.51 -2.03
N THR A 37 2.12 7.62 -1.00
CA THR A 37 1.81 8.43 0.18
C THR A 37 1.88 9.93 -0.14
N PRO A 38 1.22 10.81 0.63
CA PRO A 38 1.30 12.27 0.42
C PRO A 38 2.72 12.84 0.50
N THR A 39 3.66 12.11 1.12
CA THR A 39 5.08 12.44 1.20
C THR A 39 5.88 11.95 0.00
N GLY A 40 5.23 11.36 -1.02
CA GLY A 40 5.85 10.89 -2.27
C GLY A 40 6.50 9.52 -2.18
N GLN A 41 6.14 8.70 -1.18
CA GLN A 41 6.74 7.38 -0.97
C GLN A 41 5.91 6.32 -1.67
N ALA A 42 6.56 5.36 -2.32
CA ALA A 42 5.90 4.20 -2.88
C ALA A 42 5.59 3.21 -1.75
N HIS A 43 4.31 2.95 -1.53
CA HIS A 43 3.80 1.99 -0.56
C HIS A 43 3.18 0.81 -1.30
N TYR A 44 3.57 -0.42 -0.95
CA TYR A 44 2.99 -1.64 -1.53
C TYR A 44 2.58 -2.60 -0.41
N SER A 45 1.35 -3.08 -0.41
CA SER A 45 0.85 -4.04 0.57
C SER A 45 0.45 -5.34 -0.12
N ILE A 46 1.01 -6.46 0.33
CA ILE A 46 0.71 -7.81 -0.19
C ILE A 46 0.08 -8.62 0.95
N PRO A 47 -1.24 -8.90 0.94
CA PRO A 47 -1.84 -9.79 1.92
C PRO A 47 -1.26 -11.21 1.80
N ILE A 48 -1.04 -11.86 2.94
CA ILE A 48 -0.64 -13.27 3.01
C ILE A 48 -1.88 -14.09 3.32
N ASP A 49 -2.26 -14.96 2.38
CA ASP A 49 -3.33 -15.91 2.60
C ASP A 49 -2.90 -16.96 3.63
N VAL A 50 -3.48 -16.89 4.84
CA VAL A 50 -3.26 -17.87 5.89
C VAL A 50 -4.49 -18.77 6.04
N PRO A 51 -4.30 -20.09 6.23
CA PRO A 51 -5.41 -20.97 6.52
C PRO A 51 -6.02 -20.62 7.89
N PRO A 52 -7.34 -20.82 8.07
CA PRO A 52 -7.98 -20.61 9.36
C PRO A 52 -7.34 -21.54 10.41
N GLY A 53 -6.87 -20.96 11.51
CA GLY A 53 -6.33 -21.72 12.64
C GLY A 53 -7.44 -22.37 13.49
N THR A 54 -7.03 -22.97 14.60
CA THR A 54 -7.95 -23.57 15.57
C THR A 54 -8.99 -22.55 16.02
N ALA A 55 -10.27 -22.95 16.06
CA ALA A 55 -11.40 -22.08 16.40
C ALA A 55 -11.60 -20.86 15.48
N ASN A 56 -11.24 -20.98 14.18
CA ASN A 56 -11.33 -19.90 13.18
C ASN A 56 -10.49 -18.67 13.51
N MET A 57 -9.49 -18.80 14.38
CA MET A 57 -8.55 -17.73 14.67
C MET A 57 -7.43 -17.77 13.65
N ALA A 58 -7.33 -16.74 12.81
CA ALA A 58 -6.26 -16.54 11.86
C ALA A 58 -5.61 -15.17 12.08
N PRO A 59 -4.28 -15.06 12.07
CA PRO A 59 -3.61 -13.78 12.10
C PRO A 59 -3.80 -13.05 10.77
N ALA A 60 -4.14 -11.77 10.80
CA ALA A 60 -4.10 -10.93 9.60
C ALA A 60 -2.65 -10.54 9.32
N LEU A 61 -2.01 -11.16 8.31
CA LEU A 61 -0.62 -10.91 7.95
C LEU A 61 -0.52 -10.26 6.56
N SER A 62 0.37 -9.28 6.44
CA SER A 62 0.69 -8.62 5.17
C SER A 62 2.18 -8.30 5.09
N ILE A 63 2.71 -8.29 3.87
CA ILE A 63 4.04 -7.74 3.57
C ILE A 63 3.83 -6.31 3.11
N ALA A 64 4.41 -5.34 3.82
CA ALA A 64 4.40 -3.93 3.43
C ALA A 64 5.78 -3.51 2.91
N TYR A 65 5.81 -2.72 1.85
CA TYR A 65 7.01 -2.10 1.31
C TYR A 65 6.86 -0.59 1.31
N ASP A 66 7.88 0.12 1.81
CA ASP A 66 7.97 1.57 1.79
C ASP A 66 9.32 2.04 1.22
N SER A 67 9.27 2.84 0.16
CA SER A 67 10.49 3.33 -0.49
C SER A 67 11.31 4.30 0.37
N SER A 68 10.70 5.04 1.31
CA SER A 68 11.46 5.93 2.21
C SER A 68 12.05 5.21 3.42
N SER A 69 11.75 3.93 3.59
CA SER A 69 12.23 3.15 4.73
C SER A 69 13.73 2.80 4.61
N SER A 70 14.47 3.40 3.67
CA SER A 70 15.94 3.29 3.56
C SER A 70 16.67 3.74 4.82
N ASN A 71 16.03 4.54 5.69
CA ASN A 71 16.59 5.03 6.96
C ASN A 71 16.14 4.22 8.19
N THR A 72 15.20 3.29 8.02
CA THR A 72 14.75 2.38 9.08
C THR A 72 15.63 1.14 9.03
N ARG A 73 16.16 0.73 10.19
CA ARG A 73 17.00 -0.46 10.34
C ARG A 73 16.40 -1.63 9.54
N ASN A 74 17.21 -2.32 8.74
CA ASN A 74 16.79 -3.51 7.99
C ASN A 74 15.93 -4.42 8.89
N GLY A 75 14.67 -4.59 8.52
CA GLY A 75 13.71 -5.41 9.24
C GLY A 75 13.93 -6.90 8.95
N LEU A 76 12.99 -7.73 9.41
CA LEU A 76 13.04 -9.19 9.18
C LEU A 76 13.10 -9.56 7.69
N LEU A 77 12.54 -8.70 6.82
CA LEU A 77 12.45 -8.92 5.38
C LEU A 77 13.47 -8.10 4.57
N GLY A 78 14.35 -7.34 5.23
CA GLY A 78 15.37 -6.51 4.58
C GLY A 78 15.03 -5.01 4.55
N MET A 79 15.67 -4.27 3.63
CA MET A 79 15.47 -2.82 3.48
C MET A 79 14.15 -2.55 2.76
N GLY A 80 13.35 -1.61 3.27
CA GLY A 80 12.10 -1.21 2.64
C GLY A 80 10.93 -2.14 2.91
N PHE A 81 11.19 -3.43 3.15
CA PHE A 81 10.17 -4.43 3.45
C PHE A 81 9.96 -4.62 4.96
N SER A 82 8.69 -4.71 5.35
CA SER A 82 8.26 -5.02 6.70
C SER A 82 7.14 -6.07 6.68
N LEU A 83 7.06 -6.85 7.76
CA LEU A 83 5.99 -7.81 7.96
C LEU A 83 5.01 -7.23 8.97
N GLU A 84 3.76 -7.06 8.57
CA GLU A 84 2.68 -6.54 9.39
C GLU A 84 1.85 -7.69 9.98
N GLY A 85 1.16 -7.40 11.08
CA GLY A 85 0.30 -8.37 11.77
C GLY A 85 0.99 -9.23 12.83
N LEU A 86 2.32 -9.13 12.94
CA LEU A 86 3.07 -9.70 14.06
C LEU A 86 3.33 -8.64 15.14
N THR A 87 3.35 -9.09 16.40
CA THR A 87 3.82 -8.27 17.52
C THR A 87 5.33 -8.45 17.68
N ALA A 88 6.04 -7.35 17.88
CA ALA A 88 7.49 -7.36 18.12
C ALA A 88 7.80 -6.63 19.43
N ILE A 89 8.62 -7.23 20.29
CA ILE A 89 9.13 -6.59 21.50
C ILE A 89 10.42 -5.86 21.12
N THR A 90 10.41 -4.54 21.16
CA THR A 90 11.61 -3.72 20.97
C THR A 90 12.06 -3.10 22.29
N ARG A 91 13.38 -2.88 22.43
CA ARG A 91 13.92 -2.23 23.63
C ARG A 91 13.49 -0.77 23.65
N CYS A 92 12.88 -0.33 24.76
CA CYS A 92 12.64 1.09 25.01
C CYS A 92 13.97 1.86 25.20
N ALA A 93 13.93 3.18 25.00
CA ALA A 93 15.06 4.05 25.30
C ALA A 93 15.47 3.90 26.78
N ALA A 94 16.78 3.82 27.04
CA ALA A 94 17.28 3.67 28.40
C ALA A 94 17.01 4.93 29.23
N THR A 95 16.37 4.77 30.39
CA THR A 95 16.24 5.84 31.39
C THR A 95 17.64 6.22 31.87
N LYS A 96 18.02 7.49 31.73
CA LYS A 96 19.30 7.99 32.24
C LYS A 96 19.26 7.93 33.78
N ARG A 97 20.24 7.24 34.38
CA ARG A 97 20.44 7.24 35.83
C ARG A 97 20.72 8.67 36.28
N LYS A 98 19.91 9.20 37.20
CA LYS A 98 20.19 10.47 37.87
C LYS A 98 21.29 10.19 38.89
N THR A 99 22.54 10.53 38.56
CA THR A 99 23.63 10.55 39.54
C THR A 99 23.38 11.76 40.45
N VAL A 100 23.20 11.49 41.75
CA VAL A 100 23.13 12.51 42.80
C VAL A 100 24.55 12.92 43.16
#